data_AF-A0A484XU14-F1
#
_entry.id   AF-A0A484XU14-F1
#
_cell.length_a   1.000
_cell.length_b   1.000
_cell.length_c   1.000
_cell.angle_alpha   90.00
_cell.angle_beta   90.00
_cell.angle_gamma   90.00
#
_symmetry.space_group_name_H-M   'P 1'
#
loop_
_entity.id
_entity.type
_entity.pdbx_description
1 polymer ?
#
loop_
_entity_poly.entity_id
_entity_poly.type
_entity_poly.pdbx_seq_one_letter_code
_entity_poly.pdbx_strand_id
1 'polypeptide(L)'
;MKVGKEGILGLTCAIEHYLTATKESGAEMVAKMTPFIDALNTLNGVTARVVWDSAGRDIARTEIKFDEATTGVGTGDLVNKLKQGEYAIYLPWLQGQRRDYRGGRAQREC
;
A
#
# COMPACT_ATOMS: atom_id res chain seq x y z
N MET A 1 34.45 1.53 9.86
CA MET A 1 33.34 1.11 8.97
C MET A 1 33.81 1.31 7.53
N LYS A 2 34.13 0.24 6.81
CA LYS A 2 34.49 0.32 5.39
C LYS A 2 33.27 -0.10 4.58
N VAL A 3 32.89 0.69 3.59
CA VAL A 3 31.86 0.29 2.62
C VAL A 3 32.36 -0.96 1.92
N GLY A 4 31.59 -2.06 1.98
CA GLY A 4 31.94 -3.32 1.33
C GLY A 4 31.76 -3.21 -0.19
N LYS A 5 32.50 -4.05 -0.94
CA LYS A 5 32.41 -4.14 -2.41
C LYS A 5 30.96 -4.30 -2.92
N GLU A 6 30.14 -5.05 -2.19
CA GLU A 6 28.72 -5.28 -2.51
C GLU A 6 27.90 -3.99 -2.41
N GLY A 7 28.22 -3.11 -1.45
CA GLY A 7 27.52 -1.83 -1.30
C GLY A 7 27.84 -0.87 -2.44
N ILE A 8 29.08 -0.87 -2.93
CA ILE A 8 29.50 -0.05 -4.07
C ILE A 8 28.83 -0.57 -5.35
N LEU A 9 28.89 -1.88 -5.60
CA LEU A 9 28.26 -2.50 -6.78
C LEU A 9 26.74 -2.30 -6.77
N GLY A 10 26.08 -2.51 -5.63
CA GLY A 10 24.64 -2.31 -5.49
C GLY A 10 24.24 -0.85 -5.72
N LEU A 11 25.02 0.11 -5.23
CA LEU A 11 24.77 1.53 -5.46
C LEU A 11 24.92 1.92 -6.94
N THR A 12 25.99 1.47 -7.61
CA THR A 12 26.18 1.77 -9.04
C THR A 12 25.03 1.22 -9.88
N CYS A 13 24.61 -0.03 -9.65
CA CYS A 13 23.48 -0.65 -10.33
C CYS A 13 22.17 0.11 -10.07
N ALA A 14 21.91 0.52 -8.81
CA ALA A 14 20.73 1.30 -8.47
C ALA A 14 20.69 2.67 -9.20
N ILE A 15 21.84 3.31 -9.39
CA ILE A 15 21.94 4.57 -10.16
C ILE A 15 21.64 4.33 -11.64
N GLU A 16 22.21 3.31 -12.25
CA GLU A 16 21.95 2.96 -13.65
C GLU A 16 20.46 2.67 -13.89
N HIS A 17 19.84 1.91 -13.00
CA HIS A 17 18.40 1.66 -13.02
C HIS A 17 17.60 2.94 -12.84
N TYR A 18 18.00 3.83 -11.92
CA TYR A 18 17.30 5.08 -11.70
C TYR A 18 17.33 6.01 -12.92
N LEU A 19 18.45 6.04 -13.65
CA LEU A 19 18.59 6.86 -14.86
C LEU A 19 17.80 6.32 -16.06
N THR A 20 17.59 5.01 -16.13
CA THR A 20 16.91 4.34 -17.26
C THR A 20 15.44 4.02 -16.98
N ALA A 21 15.01 4.06 -15.72
CA ALA A 21 13.64 3.74 -15.35
C ALA A 21 12.66 4.82 -15.82
N THR A 22 11.61 4.38 -16.52
CA THR A 22 10.40 5.16 -16.73
C THR A 22 9.67 5.36 -15.42
N LYS A 23 9.38 6.62 -15.08
CA LYS A 23 8.60 6.98 -13.90
C LYS A 23 7.14 6.72 -14.18
N GLU A 24 6.53 5.85 -13.39
CA GLU A 24 5.10 5.61 -13.44
C GLU A 24 4.35 6.82 -12.85
N SER A 25 3.29 7.24 -13.55
CA SER A 25 2.36 8.24 -13.07
C SER A 25 1.39 7.66 -12.02
N GLY A 26 0.80 8.53 -11.21
CA GLY A 26 -0.24 8.11 -10.27
C GLY A 26 -1.43 7.43 -10.94
N ALA A 27 -1.79 7.84 -12.16
CA ALA A 27 -2.87 7.22 -12.93
C ALA A 27 -2.54 5.77 -13.36
N GLU A 28 -1.31 5.51 -13.79
CA GLU A 28 -0.84 4.16 -14.12
C GLU A 28 -0.78 3.28 -12.88
N MET A 29 -0.38 3.83 -11.72
CA MET A 29 -0.42 3.13 -10.44
C MET A 29 -1.85 2.72 -10.07
N VAL A 30 -2.82 3.63 -10.21
CA VAL A 30 -4.24 3.33 -9.96
C VAL A 30 -4.70 2.21 -10.88
N ALA A 31 -4.43 2.31 -12.19
CA ALA A 31 -4.85 1.31 -13.16
C ALA A 31 -4.29 -0.10 -12.86
N LYS A 32 -3.04 -0.19 -12.40
CA LYS A 32 -2.43 -1.46 -11.96
C LYS A 32 -3.05 -1.99 -10.66
N MET A 33 -3.47 -1.11 -9.75
CA MET A 33 -4.06 -1.49 -8.47
C MET A 33 -5.55 -1.85 -8.57
N THR A 34 -6.29 -1.32 -9.55
CA THR A 34 -7.72 -1.58 -9.76
C THR A 34 -8.06 -3.08 -9.73
N PRO A 35 -7.43 -3.97 -10.52
CA PRO A 35 -7.79 -5.39 -10.50
C PRO A 35 -7.52 -6.07 -9.15
N PHE A 36 -6.50 -5.61 -8.42
CA PHE A 36 -6.20 -6.09 -7.07
C PHE A 36 -7.25 -5.64 -6.06
N ILE A 37 -7.69 -4.37 -6.14
CA ILE A 37 -8.74 -3.81 -5.28
C ILE A 37 -10.07 -4.52 -5.53
N ASP A 38 -10.41 -4.76 -6.79
CA ASP A 38 -11.65 -5.44 -7.16
C ASP A 38 -11.65 -6.88 -6.62
N ALA A 39 -10.54 -7.61 -6.76
CA ALA A 39 -10.40 -8.94 -6.19
C ALA A 39 -10.57 -8.93 -4.66
N LEU A 40 -9.98 -7.96 -3.97
CA LEU A 40 -10.11 -7.84 -2.50
C LEU A 40 -11.55 -7.51 -2.07
N ASN A 41 -12.27 -6.69 -2.82
CA ASN A 41 -13.65 -6.33 -2.54
C ASN A 41 -14.63 -7.48 -2.75
N THR A 42 -14.22 -8.58 -3.41
CA THR A 42 -15.03 -9.81 -3.47
C THR A 42 -14.99 -10.62 -2.16
N LEU A 43 -14.04 -10.33 -1.27
CA LEU A 43 -13.89 -11.06 -0.02
C LEU A 43 -14.85 -10.51 1.05
N ASN A 44 -15.65 -11.40 1.64
CA ASN A 44 -16.60 -11.04 2.69
C ASN A 44 -15.86 -10.44 3.90
N GLY A 45 -16.25 -9.23 4.29
CA GLY A 45 -15.63 -8.52 5.42
C GLY A 45 -14.33 -7.82 5.09
N VAL A 46 -13.95 -7.69 3.81
CA VAL A 46 -12.82 -6.88 3.36
C VAL A 46 -13.32 -5.72 2.50
N THR A 47 -12.76 -4.54 2.70
CA THR A 47 -13.04 -3.38 1.85
C THR A 47 -11.74 -2.68 1.52
N ALA A 48 -11.42 -2.59 0.24
CA ALA A 48 -10.23 -1.94 -0.29
C ALA A 48 -10.59 -0.68 -1.09
N ARG A 49 -9.79 0.38 -0.94
CA ARG A 49 -9.96 1.64 -1.66
C ARG A 49 -8.62 2.29 -2.00
N VAL A 50 -8.61 3.12 -3.02
CA VAL A 50 -7.46 3.96 -3.37
C VAL A 50 -7.41 5.18 -2.43
N VAL A 51 -6.24 5.45 -1.87
CA VAL A 51 -5.91 6.66 -1.09
C VAL A 51 -4.64 7.29 -1.64
N TRP A 52 -4.60 8.63 -1.65
CA TRP A 52 -3.43 9.38 -2.12
C TRP A 52 -2.52 9.77 -0.96
N ASP A 53 -1.22 9.91 -1.25
CA ASP A 53 -0.24 10.31 -0.25
C ASP A 53 -0.49 11.73 0.27
N SER A 54 -0.49 11.87 1.60
CA SER A 54 -0.80 13.14 2.27
C SER A 54 0.30 14.20 2.13
N ALA A 55 1.50 13.83 1.68
CA ALA A 55 2.60 14.76 1.46
C ALA A 55 2.54 15.44 0.07
N GLY A 56 1.45 15.27 -0.69
CA GLY A 56 1.25 15.91 -1.99
C GLY A 56 2.05 15.29 -3.13
N ARG A 57 2.62 14.10 -2.92
CA ARG A 57 3.27 13.32 -3.98
C ARG A 57 2.21 12.59 -4.79
N ASP A 58 2.45 12.44 -6.08
CA ASP A 58 1.60 11.66 -7.00
C ASP A 58 1.79 10.15 -6.78
N ILE A 59 1.39 9.69 -5.59
CA ILE A 59 1.51 8.30 -5.15
C ILE A 59 0.13 7.83 -4.72
N ALA A 60 -0.43 6.91 -5.51
CA ALA A 60 -1.63 6.18 -5.15
C ALA A 60 -1.27 4.97 -4.28
N ARG A 61 -2.09 4.68 -3.27
CA ARG A 61 -1.94 3.52 -2.38
C ARG A 61 -3.28 2.82 -2.20
N THR A 62 -3.22 1.53 -1.91
CA THR A 62 -4.42 0.75 -1.53
C THR A 62 -4.54 0.70 -0.02
N GLU A 63 -5.64 1.23 0.52
CA GLU A 63 -6.03 1.05 1.91
C GLU A 63 -7.01 -0.12 2.00
N ILE A 64 -6.71 -1.09 2.88
CA ILE A 64 -7.55 -2.28 3.11
C ILE A 64 -8.11 -2.19 4.53
N LYS A 65 -9.42 -2.37 4.65
CA LYS A 65 -10.16 -2.46 5.91
C LYS A 65 -10.71 -3.87 6.06
N PHE A 66 -10.59 -4.39 7.27
CA PHE A 66 -11.17 -5.66 7.68
C PHE A 66 -12.28 -5.39 8.68
N ASP A 67 -13.45 -5.97 8.44
CA ASP A 67 -14.59 -5.90 9.35
C ASP A 67 -14.57 -7.10 10.29
N GLU A 68 -14.30 -6.85 11.57
CA GLU A 68 -14.25 -7.87 12.62
C GLU A 68 -15.60 -8.56 12.83
N ALA A 69 -16.71 -7.87 12.55
CA ALA A 69 -18.06 -8.43 12.70
C ALA A 69 -18.35 -9.51 11.65
N THR A 70 -17.78 -9.37 10.46
CA THR A 70 -18.00 -10.28 9.32
C THR A 70 -16.94 -11.38 9.25
N THR A 71 -15.70 -11.08 9.64
CA THR A 71 -14.58 -12.03 9.59
C THR A 71 -14.49 -12.93 10.83
N GLY A 72 -15.07 -12.52 11.96
CA GLY A 72 -15.08 -13.30 13.21
C GLY A 72 -13.69 -13.48 13.84
N VAL A 73 -12.66 -12.80 13.33
CA VAL A 73 -11.28 -12.85 13.80
C VAL A 73 -10.86 -11.43 14.15
N GLY A 74 -10.36 -11.22 15.37
CA GLY A 74 -9.84 -9.91 15.77
C GLY A 74 -8.69 -9.46 14.89
N THR A 75 -8.58 -8.16 14.60
CA THR A 75 -7.58 -7.66 13.65
C THR A 75 -6.14 -8.03 14.04
N GLY A 76 -5.85 -8.12 15.35
CA GLY A 76 -4.55 -8.55 15.85
C GLY A 76 -4.19 -10.00 15.48
N ASP A 77 -5.14 -10.92 15.60
CA ASP A 77 -4.95 -12.33 15.23
C ASP A 77 -4.85 -12.51 13.72
N LEU A 78 -5.61 -11.72 12.96
CA LEU A 78 -5.53 -11.71 11.50
C LEU A 78 -4.12 -11.29 11.03
N VAL A 79 -3.58 -10.21 11.59
CA VAL A 79 -2.22 -9.73 11.26
C VAL A 79 -1.16 -10.77 11.64
N ASN A 80 -1.32 -11.46 12.77
CA ASN A 80 -0.40 -12.52 13.17
C ASN A 80 -0.45 -13.72 12.22
N LYS A 81 -1.64 -14.14 11.80
CA LYS A 81 -1.81 -15.21 10.80
C LYS A 81 -1.18 -14.84 9.46
N LEU A 82 -1.32 -13.58 9.02
CA LEU A 82 -0.72 -13.09 7.78
C LEU A 82 0.82 -13.05 7.84
N LYS A 83 1.41 -12.82 9.02
CA LYS A 83 2.86 -12.89 9.21
C LYS A 83 3.40 -14.32 9.24
N GLN A 84 2.62 -15.26 9.74
CA GLN A 84 3.01 -16.67 9.93
C GLN A 84 2.63 -17.58 8.76
N GLY A 85 1.95 -17.05 7.74
CA GLY A 85 1.65 -17.79 6.52
C GLY A 85 2.93 -18.18 5.76
N GLU A 86 2.75 -19.02 4.73
CA GLU A 86 3.83 -19.44 3.82
C GLU A 86 4.62 -18.24 3.27
N TYR A 87 3.90 -17.14 2.99
CA TYR A 87 4.48 -15.84 2.70
C TYR A 87 4.14 -14.85 3.82
N ALA A 88 5.17 -14.29 4.45
CA ALA A 88 5.00 -13.33 5.52
C ALA A 88 4.54 -11.97 4.96
N ILE A 89 3.27 -11.62 5.22
CA ILE A 89 2.68 -10.34 4.82
C ILE A 89 2.68 -9.40 6.01
N TYR A 90 3.40 -8.28 5.87
CA TYR A 90 3.50 -7.26 6.90
C TYR A 90 2.54 -6.10 6.60
N LEU A 91 1.53 -5.97 7.45
CA LEU A 91 0.61 -4.83 7.41
C LEU A 91 0.99 -3.86 8.54
N PRO A 92 1.35 -2.61 8.23
CA PRO A 92 1.49 -1.58 9.26
C PRO A 92 0.11 -1.29 9.84
N TRP A 93 -0.20 -1.90 10.99
CA TRP A 93 -1.47 -1.73 11.67
C TRP A 93 -1.44 -0.46 12.53
N LEU A 94 -2.35 0.48 12.26
CA LEU A 94 -2.60 1.62 13.13
C LEU A 94 -3.50 1.15 14.28
N GLN A 95 -2.90 0.92 15.44
CA GLN A 95 -3.65 0.71 16.67
C GLN A 95 -4.42 1.99 17.00
N GLY A 96 -5.75 1.91 16.95
CA GLY A 96 -6.64 2.96 17.43
C GLY A 96 -6.63 4.25 16.60
N GLN A 97 -7.51 4.31 15.59
CA GLN A 97 -8.27 5.53 15.32
C GLN A 97 -9.40 5.22 14.32
N ARG A 98 -10.65 5.29 14.82
CA ARG A 98 -11.78 5.78 14.01
C ARG A 98 -11.41 7.20 13.54
N ARG A 99 -10.62 7.33 12.48
CA ARG A 99 -10.60 8.56 11.70
C ARG A 99 -11.64 8.40 10.62
N ASP A 100 -12.77 9.04 10.90
CA ASP A 100 -13.79 9.46 9.94
C ASP A 100 -13.05 10.10 8.75
N TYR A 101 -12.79 9.29 7.72
CA TYR A 101 -12.25 9.75 6.44
C TYR A 101 -13.41 10.44 5.72
N ARG A 102 -13.77 11.65 6.17
CA ARG A 102 -14.58 12.55 5.37
C ARG A 102 -13.77 12.91 4.15
N GLY A 103 -14.26 12.45 3.00
CA GLY A 103 -13.68 12.74 1.70
C GLY A 103 -13.48 14.25 1.52
N GLY A 104 -12.22 14.64 1.35
CA GLY A 104 -11.89 15.94 0.77
C GLY A 104 -12.19 15.90 -0.72
N ARG A 105 -13.42 16.20 -1.10
CA ARG A 105 -13.75 16.66 -2.46
C ARG A 105 -13.41 18.15 -2.56
N ALA A 106 -12.56 18.48 -3.52
CA ALA A 106 -12.59 19.73 -4.28
C ALA A 106 -11.70 19.47 -5.52
N GLN A 107 -12.23 18.99 -6.65
CA GLN A 107 -12.84 19.86 -7.67
C GLN A 107 -12.22 21.27 -7.62
N ARG A 108 -11.20 21.48 -8.46
CA ARG A 108 -10.94 22.79 -9.05
C ARG A 108 -11.10 22.64 -10.55
N GLU A 109 -12.31 22.93 -11.00
CA GLU A 109 -12.52 23.64 -12.24
C GLU A 109 -12.11 25.11 -11.98
N CYS A 110 -11.13 25.59 -12.74
CA CYS A 110 -11.00 26.93 -13.33
C CYS A 110 -9.71 26.94 -14.17
#